data_AF-A0AAD6JZL0-F1
#
_entry.id   AF-A0AAD6JZL0-F1
#
_cell.length_a   1.000
_cell.length_b   1.000
_cell.length_c   1.000
_cell.angle_alpha   90.00
_cell.angle_beta   90.00
_cell.angle_gamma   90.00
#
_symmetry.space_group_name_H-M   'P 1'
#
loop_
_entity.id
_entity.type
_entity.pdbx_description
1 polymer ?
#
loop_
_entity_poly.entity_id
_entity_poly.type
_entity_poly.pdbx_seq_one_letter_code
_entity_poly.pdbx_strand_id
1 'polypeptide(L)'
;MPPASTTTALCRRQISSRRRTSAPRRRSPSPSPPPKRMKLLTEILQKAAYTVAEREDYGDVNCEQCRSGERSEELLLCDKCDKGFHMKCLRPIVVRVPIGSWICNKCSGDGQRRGYRRGR
;
A
#
# COMPACT_ATOMS: atom_id res chain seq x y z
N MET A 1 57.27 43.04 -33.25
CA MET A 1 57.54 42.12 -34.38
C MET A 1 58.25 40.90 -33.82
N PRO A 2 57.82 39.65 -34.06
CA PRO A 2 57.58 38.99 -35.37
C PRO A 2 56.10 38.66 -35.67
N PRO A 3 55.76 38.07 -36.85
CA PRO A 3 54.47 38.26 -37.53
C PRO A 3 53.48 37.08 -37.49
N ALA A 4 52.29 37.40 -38.01
CA ALA A 4 51.06 36.60 -38.12
C ALA A 4 51.18 35.32 -38.95
N SER A 5 50.30 34.35 -38.68
CA SER A 5 49.79 33.40 -39.68
C SER A 5 48.41 32.85 -39.27
N THR A 6 47.43 33.29 -40.04
CA THR A 6 46.01 32.95 -40.08
C THR A 6 45.77 31.48 -40.45
N THR A 7 44.80 30.81 -39.81
CA THR A 7 44.04 29.73 -40.48
C THR A 7 42.58 29.71 -40.01
N THR A 8 41.70 30.35 -40.77
CA THR A 8 40.24 30.16 -40.72
C THR A 8 39.91 28.76 -41.21
N ALA A 9 39.42 27.90 -40.31
CA ALA A 9 38.96 26.57 -40.66
C ALA A 9 37.64 26.64 -41.44
N LEU A 10 37.72 26.50 -42.77
CA LEU A 10 36.56 26.35 -43.64
C LEU A 10 35.97 24.94 -43.43
N CYS A 11 34.77 24.84 -42.83
CA CYS A 11 34.09 23.54 -42.71
C CYS A 11 33.59 23.08 -44.08
N ARG A 12 34.36 22.21 -44.72
CA ARG A 12 34.00 21.61 -46.02
C ARG A 12 32.85 20.63 -45.79
N ARG A 13 31.63 20.99 -46.20
CA ARG A 13 30.49 20.05 -46.29
C ARG A 13 30.78 19.03 -47.38
N GLN A 14 31.36 17.89 -47.00
CA GLN A 14 31.39 16.71 -47.85
C GLN A 14 29.98 16.11 -47.89
N ILE A 15 29.31 16.29 -49.02
CA ILE A 15 28.07 15.61 -49.36
C ILE A 15 28.45 14.18 -49.74
N SER A 16 28.60 13.32 -48.73
CA SER A 16 28.64 11.88 -48.98
C SER A 16 27.22 11.41 -49.28
N SER A 17 27.08 10.71 -50.40
CA SER A 17 25.84 10.06 -50.82
C SER A 17 25.39 9.09 -49.72
N ARG A 18 24.45 9.53 -48.88
CA ARG A 18 23.84 8.68 -47.85
C ARG A 18 23.16 7.51 -48.56
N ARG A 19 23.77 6.33 -48.54
CA ARG A 19 23.10 5.09 -48.95
C ARG A 19 21.86 4.97 -48.07
N ARG A 20 20.70 5.00 -48.71
CA ARG A 20 19.40 4.84 -48.07
C ARG A 20 19.32 3.38 -47.62
N THR A 21 19.65 3.10 -46.36
CA THR A 21 19.45 1.77 -45.79
C THR A 21 17.94 1.50 -45.71
N SER A 22 17.49 0.37 -46.25
CA SER A 22 16.12 -0.09 -46.09
C SER A 22 15.84 -0.34 -44.61
N ALA A 23 14.72 0.18 -44.11
CA ALA A 23 14.29 -0.06 -42.74
C ALA A 23 13.89 -1.54 -42.57
N PRO A 24 14.23 -2.20 -41.44
CA PRO A 24 13.78 -3.56 -41.18
C PRO A 24 12.25 -3.63 -41.18
N ARG A 25 11.67 -4.74 -41.67
CA ARG A 25 10.22 -4.95 -41.56
C ARG A 25 9.82 -4.95 -40.08
N ARG A 26 8.89 -4.06 -39.75
CA ARG A 26 8.25 -3.96 -38.44
C ARG A 26 7.55 -5.31 -38.16
N ARG A 27 7.92 -6.00 -37.08
CA ARG A 27 7.14 -7.15 -36.59
C ARG A 27 5.70 -6.70 -36.35
N SER A 28 4.74 -7.48 -36.82
CA SER A 28 3.32 -7.27 -36.59
C SER A 28 3.04 -7.17 -35.08
N PRO A 29 2.13 -6.29 -34.62
CA PRO A 29 1.73 -6.27 -33.22
C PRO A 29 1.09 -7.62 -32.86
N SER A 30 1.54 -8.22 -31.75
CA SER A 30 0.76 -9.28 -31.10
C SER A 30 -0.63 -8.73 -30.77
N PRO A 31 -1.73 -9.47 -31.02
CA PRO A 31 -3.06 -8.99 -30.65
C PRO A 31 -3.06 -8.76 -29.14
N SER A 32 -3.27 -7.51 -28.73
CA SER A 32 -3.50 -7.18 -27.33
C SER A 32 -4.78 -7.88 -26.86
N PRO A 33 -4.81 -8.42 -25.63
CA PRO A 33 -6.02 -9.02 -25.08
C PRO A 33 -7.16 -8.00 -25.14
N PRO A 34 -8.39 -8.44 -25.46
CA PRO A 34 -9.52 -7.53 -25.57
C PRO A 34 -9.72 -6.78 -24.25
N PRO A 35 -10.17 -5.51 -24.32
CA PRO A 35 -10.43 -4.73 -23.11
C PRO A 35 -11.46 -5.47 -22.27
N LYS A 36 -11.11 -5.71 -21.00
CA LYS A 36 -12.04 -6.30 -20.05
C LYS A 36 -13.21 -5.33 -19.88
N ARG A 37 -14.42 -5.79 -20.20
CA ARG A 37 -15.63 -4.99 -20.01
C ARG A 37 -15.78 -4.71 -18.52
N MET A 38 -15.79 -3.43 -18.17
CA MET A 38 -16.06 -3.00 -16.80
C MET A 38 -17.51 -3.33 -16.48
N LYS A 39 -17.76 -4.00 -15.36
CA LYS A 39 -19.11 -4.35 -14.93
C LYS A 39 -19.88 -3.09 -14.57
N LEU A 40 -21.18 -3.10 -14.83
CA LEU A 40 -22.04 -1.98 -14.47
C LEU A 40 -22.20 -1.93 -12.94
N LEU A 41 -22.34 -0.72 -12.37
CA LEU A 41 -22.49 -0.55 -10.93
C LEU A 41 -23.63 -1.42 -10.35
N THR A 42 -24.72 -1.58 -11.10
CA THR A 42 -25.85 -2.46 -10.73
C THR A 42 -25.44 -3.93 -10.68
N GLU A 43 -24.68 -4.42 -11.66
CA GLU A 43 -24.17 -5.79 -11.70
C GLU A 43 -23.14 -6.04 -10.58
N ILE A 44 -22.32 -5.03 -10.27
CA ILE A 44 -21.38 -5.06 -9.15
C ILE A 44 -22.17 -5.17 -7.84
N LEU A 45 -23.19 -4.34 -7.61
CA LEU A 45 -24.01 -4.35 -6.39
C LEU A 45 -24.88 -5.62 -6.25
N GLN A 46 -25.31 -6.23 -7.36
CA GLN A 46 -26.06 -7.48 -7.36
C GLN A 46 -25.18 -8.69 -7.05
N LYS A 47 -23.92 -8.69 -7.50
CA LYS A 47 -22.98 -9.80 -7.32
C LYS A 47 -22.16 -9.69 -6.04
N ALA A 48 -21.82 -8.47 -5.65
CA ALA A 48 -21.39 -8.17 -4.31
C ALA A 48 -22.62 -8.27 -3.42
N ALA A 49 -22.94 -9.48 -2.97
CA ALA A 49 -23.59 -9.61 -1.69
C ALA A 49 -22.73 -8.80 -0.73
N TYR A 50 -23.17 -7.58 -0.42
CA TYR A 50 -22.65 -6.83 0.69
C TYR A 50 -22.82 -7.81 1.84
N THR A 51 -21.72 -8.41 2.26
CA THR A 51 -21.73 -9.31 3.38
C THR A 51 -22.08 -8.41 4.56
N VAL A 52 -23.37 -8.25 4.84
CA VAL A 52 -23.79 -8.19 6.22
C VAL A 52 -23.38 -9.56 6.72
N ALA A 53 -22.14 -9.67 7.18
CA ALA A 53 -21.85 -10.66 8.19
C ALA A 53 -22.93 -10.38 9.25
N GLU A 54 -23.87 -11.31 9.42
CA GLU A 54 -24.69 -11.31 10.63
C GLU A 54 -23.73 -11.14 11.81
N ARG A 55 -24.14 -10.26 12.72
CA ARG A 55 -23.30 -9.51 13.64
C ARG A 55 -22.79 -10.39 14.79
N GLU A 56 -22.09 -11.48 14.50
CA GLU A 56 -21.82 -12.52 15.50
C GLU A 56 -20.34 -12.86 15.75
N ASP A 57 -19.36 -12.11 15.24
CA ASP A 57 -17.93 -12.48 15.45
C ASP A 57 -17.04 -11.35 16.01
N TYR A 58 -17.60 -10.48 16.85
CA TYR A 58 -16.77 -9.64 17.76
C TYR A 58 -17.03 -9.98 19.24
N GLY A 59 -17.84 -11.01 19.51
CA GLY A 59 -18.24 -11.43 20.86
C GLY A 59 -17.17 -12.20 21.63
N ASP A 60 -16.12 -12.70 20.97
CA ASP A 60 -15.09 -13.54 21.59
C ASP A 60 -13.87 -12.74 22.08
N VAL A 61 -13.83 -11.43 21.88
CA VAL A 61 -12.69 -10.63 22.36
C VAL A 61 -12.83 -10.37 23.86
N ASN A 62 -12.06 -11.09 24.67
CA ASN A 62 -12.00 -10.87 26.11
C ASN A 62 -10.93 -9.84 26.49
N CYS A 63 -11.17 -9.14 27.59
CA CYS A 63 -10.15 -8.29 28.18
C CYS A 63 -9.01 -9.14 28.78
N GLU A 64 -7.78 -8.87 28.38
CA GLU A 64 -6.60 -9.59 28.90
C GLU A 64 -6.34 -9.40 30.41
N GLN A 65 -6.90 -8.35 31.01
CA GLN A 65 -6.65 -8.01 32.42
C GLN A 65 -7.63 -8.70 33.37
N CYS A 66 -8.92 -8.77 33.02
CA CYS A 66 -9.96 -9.43 33.82
C CYS A 66 -10.44 -10.77 33.24
N ARG A 67 -9.99 -11.12 32.03
CA ARG A 67 -10.38 -12.34 31.28
C ARG A 67 -11.88 -12.46 31.01
N SER A 68 -12.60 -11.34 31.01
CA SER A 68 -14.03 -11.27 30.73
C SER A 68 -14.28 -10.50 29.43
N GLY A 69 -15.28 -10.93 28.67
CA GLY A 69 -15.83 -10.19 27.52
C GLY A 69 -17.03 -9.28 27.90
N GLU A 70 -17.34 -9.16 29.18
CA GLU A 70 -18.41 -8.30 29.68
C GLU A 70 -18.11 -6.82 29.40
N ARG A 71 -19.07 -6.06 28.84
CA ARG A 71 -18.90 -4.67 28.37
C ARG A 71 -17.91 -4.55 27.20
N SER A 72 -18.13 -5.33 26.16
CA SER A 72 -17.41 -5.25 24.87
C SER A 72 -17.42 -3.84 24.25
N GLU A 73 -18.43 -3.00 24.55
CA GLU A 73 -18.50 -1.60 24.13
C GLU A 73 -17.39 -0.71 24.74
N GLU A 74 -16.86 -1.07 25.92
CA GLU A 74 -15.80 -0.36 26.63
C GLU A 74 -14.42 -1.01 26.42
N LEU A 75 -14.29 -1.91 25.45
CA LEU A 75 -13.09 -2.69 25.19
C LEU A 75 -12.27 -2.03 24.07
N LEU A 76 -11.01 -1.69 24.37
CA LEU A 76 -10.03 -1.16 23.43
C LEU A 76 -9.16 -2.28 22.88
N LEU A 77 -8.86 -2.22 21.58
CA LEU A 77 -7.92 -3.12 20.92
C LEU A 77 -6.56 -2.46 20.77
N CYS A 78 -5.50 -3.23 21.04
CA CYS A 78 -4.13 -2.76 20.83
C CYS A 78 -3.68 -2.97 19.38
N ASP A 79 -3.31 -1.91 18.66
CA ASP A 79 -2.93 -1.97 17.23
C ASP A 79 -1.69 -2.83 16.91
N LYS A 80 -0.95 -3.26 17.93
CA LYS A 80 0.25 -4.11 17.78
C LYS A 80 0.00 -5.60 18.01
N CYS A 81 -1.03 -5.98 18.76
CA CYS A 81 -1.26 -7.38 19.14
C CYS A 81 -2.72 -7.80 19.10
N ASP A 82 -3.62 -6.91 18.68
CA ASP A 82 -5.06 -7.10 18.51
C ASP A 82 -5.78 -7.64 19.76
N LYS A 83 -5.13 -7.55 20.93
CA LYS A 83 -5.69 -7.96 22.22
C LYS A 83 -6.61 -6.89 22.79
N GLY A 84 -7.67 -7.35 23.43
CA GLY A 84 -8.68 -6.52 24.09
C GLY A 84 -8.33 -6.09 25.51
N PHE A 85 -8.67 -4.85 25.86
CA PHE A 85 -8.53 -4.30 27.21
C PHE A 85 -9.69 -3.36 27.53
N HIS A 86 -10.39 -3.60 28.64
CA HIS A 86 -11.36 -2.62 29.11
C HIS A 86 -10.67 -1.33 29.52
N MET A 87 -11.27 -0.21 29.14
CA MET A 87 -10.86 1.14 29.52
C MET A 87 -10.62 1.31 31.04
N LYS A 88 -11.47 0.68 31.86
CA LYS A 88 -11.39 0.69 33.34
C LYS A 88 -10.36 -0.28 33.92
N CYS A 89 -9.97 -1.31 33.17
CA CYS A 89 -8.96 -2.28 33.59
C CYS A 89 -7.53 -1.77 33.36
N LEU A 90 -7.37 -0.74 32.51
CA LEU A 90 -6.09 -0.09 32.26
C LEU A 90 -5.65 0.77 33.45
N ARG A 91 -4.33 0.89 33.63
CA ARG A 91 -3.70 1.78 34.58
C ARG A 91 -2.62 2.60 33.85
N PRO A 92 -2.77 3.94 33.75
CA PRO A 92 -3.89 4.77 34.24
C PRO A 92 -5.23 4.46 33.53
N ILE A 93 -6.35 4.76 34.19
CA ILE A 93 -7.70 4.51 33.65
C ILE A 93 -7.91 5.38 32.42
N VAL A 94 -8.38 4.76 31.34
CA VAL A 94 -8.76 5.47 30.12
C VAL A 94 -10.23 5.84 30.24
N VAL A 95 -10.56 7.12 30.13
CA VAL A 95 -11.95 7.60 30.29
C VAL A 95 -12.69 7.79 28.96
N ARG A 96 -11.95 7.87 27.85
CA ARG A 96 -12.47 8.07 26.49
C ARG A 96 -11.64 7.30 25.49
N VAL A 97 -12.26 6.86 24.40
CA VAL A 97 -11.57 6.19 23.30
C VAL A 97 -10.46 7.12 22.77
N PRO A 98 -9.18 6.67 22.73
CA PRO A 98 -8.08 7.47 22.22
C PRO A 98 -8.28 7.86 20.75
N ILE A 99 -7.78 9.04 20.38
CA ILE A 99 -7.74 9.46 18.97
C ILE A 99 -6.48 8.88 18.33
N GLY A 100 -6.65 8.12 17.24
CA GLY A 100 -5.53 7.48 16.56
C GLY A 100 -5.16 6.14 17.17
N SER A 101 -3.88 5.77 17.08
CA SER A 101 -3.41 4.46 17.49
C SER A 101 -3.26 4.33 19.01
N TRP A 102 -3.70 3.20 19.55
CA TRP A 102 -3.54 2.86 20.96
C TRP A 102 -2.76 1.56 21.13
N ILE A 103 -1.75 1.59 22.00
CA ILE A 103 -0.83 0.49 22.25
C ILE A 103 -0.89 0.11 23.72
N CYS A 104 -1.11 -1.17 24.03
CA CYS A 104 -1.15 -1.64 25.41
C CYS A 104 0.23 -1.59 26.10
N ASN A 105 0.24 -1.57 27.44
CA ASN A 105 1.46 -1.49 28.25
C ASN A 105 2.49 -2.59 27.91
N LYS A 106 2.02 -3.81 27.58
CA LYS A 106 2.90 -4.92 27.12
C LYS A 106 3.62 -4.54 25.84
N CYS A 107 2.90 -3.99 24.87
CA CYS A 107 3.44 -3.62 23.57
C CYS A 107 4.27 -2.32 23.59
N SER A 108 4.05 -1.44 24.57
CA SER A 108 4.78 -0.18 24.72
C SER A 108 6.22 -0.37 25.21
N GLY A 109 6.49 -1.41 26.03
CA GLY A 109 7.85 -1.78 26.45
C GLY A 109 8.60 -2.65 25.45
N ASP A 110 7.85 -3.38 24.62
CA ASP A 110 8.40 -4.20 23.54
C ASP A 110 8.75 -3.35 22.32
N GLY A 111 9.93 -2.72 22.37
CA GLY A 111 10.57 -2.07 21.24
C GLY A 111 10.52 -2.94 19.98
N GLN A 112 9.55 -2.63 19.13
CA GLN A 112 9.55 -2.78 17.68
C GLN A 112 10.29 -4.02 17.11
N ARG A 113 9.84 -5.23 17.44
CA ARG A 113 10.26 -6.45 16.71
C ARG A 113 9.15 -7.45 16.44
N ARG A 114 8.08 -7.00 15.77
CA ARG A 114 7.31 -7.90 14.89
C ARG A 114 6.94 -7.15 13.63
N GLY A 115 7.90 -7.10 12.71
CA GLY A 115 7.58 -6.96 11.30
C GLY A 115 6.63 -8.09 10.91
N TYR A 116 5.63 -7.75 10.11
CA TYR A 116 4.73 -8.66 9.41
C TYR A 116 5.46 -9.97 9.08
N ARG A 117 5.12 -11.09 9.74
CA ARG A 117 5.63 -12.40 9.32
C ARG A 117 5.06 -12.62 7.92
N ARG A 118 5.86 -12.35 6.88
CA ARG A 118 5.60 -12.86 5.54
C ARG A 118 5.53 -14.38 5.67
N GLY A 119 4.34 -14.93 5.51
CA GLY A 119 4.13 -16.36 5.38
C GLY A 119 5.02 -16.91 4.27
N ARG A 120 5.59 -18.08 4.53
CA ARG A 120 6.22 -18.92 3.51
C ARG A 120 5.16 -19.48 2.58
#